data_AF-A0A0B8WKG2-F1
#
_entry.id   AF-A0A0B8WKG2-F1
#
_cell.length_a   1.000
_cell.length_b   1.000
_cell.length_c   1.000
_cell.angle_alpha   90.00
_cell.angle_beta   90.00
_cell.angle_gamma   90.00
#
_symmetry.space_group_name_H-M   'P 1'
#
loop_
_entity.id
_entity.type
_entity.pdbx_description
1 polymer ?
#
loop_
_entity_poly.entity_id
_entity_poly.type
_entity_poly.pdbx_seq_one_letter_code
_entity_poly.pdbx_strand_id
1 'polypeptide(L)'
;MMNFMKYGAIVMTMVVSQTASASFWGKVKNAFNDCKYTEQEYAETVAFEKQMTEKLPEHFKGRFSESDFETKPWMRDFRYVIVVNKASRGPTAQTMKVYEYGYLIHDTKISTGREGFELRRKNKVCTGAPPKSYWSQTPTGYYTPKYLSEDHKSSSWDSDMPYAIFFDIENGLALHQVHRNYVDMLGDRASGGCIRQDKETAENLFFRVKETERSVVPAVNLDGTPVLDENGDVKYISQQEMIHSKTGQLMKFNTFSALIIVQDVK
;
A
#
# COMPACT_ATOMS: atom_id res chain seq x y z
N MET A 1 89.69 2.21 -30.30
CA MET A 1 89.71 1.49 -31.59
C MET A 1 88.41 0.73 -31.76
N MET A 2 87.76 0.92 -32.92
CA MET A 2 86.84 0.02 -33.64
C MET A 2 85.62 -0.54 -32.88
N ASN A 3 84.40 -0.09 -33.18
CA ASN A 3 83.50 -0.38 -34.32
C ASN A 3 82.61 -1.62 -34.12
N PHE A 4 81.30 -1.33 -34.10
CA PHE A 4 80.12 -2.05 -34.62
C PHE A 4 80.18 -3.58 -34.84
N MET A 5 79.18 -4.31 -34.31
CA MET A 5 77.99 -4.67 -35.11
C MET A 5 76.89 -5.33 -34.26
N LYS A 6 75.64 -4.92 -34.54
CA LYS A 6 74.36 -5.49 -34.09
C LYS A 6 74.07 -6.82 -34.80
N TYR A 7 73.23 -7.66 -34.18
CA TYR A 7 72.11 -8.50 -34.70
C TYR A 7 71.96 -9.65 -33.67
N GLY A 8 70.82 -10.01 -33.07
CA GLY A 8 69.43 -9.59 -33.09
C GLY A 8 68.67 -10.72 -32.37
N ALA A 9 67.97 -10.42 -31.28
CA ALA A 9 67.10 -11.38 -30.60
C ALA A 9 65.81 -10.66 -30.19
N ILE A 10 64.71 -11.05 -30.84
CA ILE A 10 63.36 -10.54 -30.57
C ILE A 10 62.93 -11.12 -29.22
N VAL A 11 62.85 -10.27 -28.20
CA VAL A 11 62.22 -10.60 -26.92
C VAL A 11 60.75 -10.23 -27.03
N MET A 12 59.88 -11.23 -27.17
CA MET A 12 58.45 -11.06 -26.96
C MET A 12 58.22 -10.79 -25.47
N THR A 13 58.08 -9.52 -25.10
CA THR A 13 57.55 -9.14 -23.78
C THR A 13 56.07 -9.48 -23.74
N MET A 14 55.71 -10.52 -22.98
CA MET A 14 54.34 -10.71 -22.53
C MET A 14 53.93 -9.48 -21.71
N VAL A 15 53.04 -8.67 -22.28
CA VAL A 15 52.28 -7.68 -21.50
C VAL A 15 51.31 -8.47 -20.65
N VAL A 16 51.67 -8.71 -19.39
CA VAL A 16 50.71 -9.16 -18.38
C VAL A 16 49.78 -7.98 -18.15
N SER A 17 48.59 -8.03 -18.75
CA SER A 17 47.53 -7.08 -18.44
C SER A 17 47.14 -7.30 -16.99
N GLN A 18 47.49 -6.35 -16.13
CA GLN A 18 46.91 -6.28 -14.79
C GLN A 18 45.44 -5.86 -14.96
N THR A 19 44.56 -6.85 -15.13
CA THR A 19 43.14 -6.63 -14.87
C THR A 19 43.01 -6.41 -13.37
N ALA A 20 42.86 -5.13 -12.98
CA ALA A 20 42.57 -4.75 -11.61
C ALA A 20 41.29 -5.47 -11.18
N SER A 21 41.42 -6.49 -10.32
CA SER A 21 40.28 -7.09 -9.67
C SER A 21 39.75 -6.07 -8.67
N ALA A 22 38.64 -5.42 -9.02
CA ALA A 22 37.95 -4.54 -8.09
C ALA A 22 37.65 -5.35 -6.81
N SER A 23 38.19 -4.89 -5.68
CA SER A 23 38.07 -5.57 -4.40
C SER A 23 36.59 -5.81 -4.06
N PHE A 24 36.29 -6.91 -3.37
CA PHE A 24 34.93 -7.24 -2.94
C PHE A 24 34.24 -6.05 -2.25
N TRP A 25 34.97 -5.31 -1.42
CA TRP A 25 34.49 -4.10 -0.77
C TRP A 25 34.23 -2.92 -1.73
N GLY A 26 35.02 -2.78 -2.80
CA GLY A 26 34.76 -1.81 -3.87
C GLY A 26 33.51 -2.14 -4.67
N LYS A 27 33.27 -3.43 -4.95
CA LYS A 27 32.04 -3.89 -5.62
C LYS A 27 30.79 -3.69 -4.76
N VAL A 28 30.88 -3.96 -3.45
CA VAL A 28 29.77 -3.74 -2.50
C VAL A 28 29.46 -2.25 -2.36
N LYS A 29 30.47 -1.38 -2.18
CA LYS A 29 30.25 0.08 -2.12
C LYS A 29 29.65 0.65 -3.40
N ASN A 30 30.09 0.17 -4.57
CA ASN A 30 29.53 0.59 -5.85
C ASN A 30 28.07 0.14 -5.99
N ALA A 31 27.72 -1.08 -5.59
CA ALA A 31 26.34 -1.57 -5.62
C ALA A 31 25.38 -0.74 -4.73
N PHE A 32 25.82 -0.24 -3.57
CA PHE A 32 25.01 0.65 -2.73
C PHE A 32 24.89 2.07 -3.32
N ASN A 33 25.93 2.59 -3.96
CA ASN A 33 25.87 3.88 -4.66
C ASN A 33 25.00 3.83 -5.92
N ASP A 34 24.98 2.69 -6.64
CA ASP A 34 24.15 2.47 -7.83
C ASP A 34 22.64 2.48 -7.54
N CYS A 35 22.26 2.38 -6.27
CA CYS A 35 20.88 2.46 -5.80
C CYS A 35 20.45 3.87 -5.38
N LYS A 36 21.37 4.84 -5.34
CA LYS A 36 21.05 6.23 -5.06
C LYS A 36 20.97 7.03 -6.35
N TYR A 37 19.97 7.90 -6.42
CA TYR A 37 19.92 8.96 -7.42
C TYR A 37 20.90 10.07 -7.02
N THR A 38 21.57 10.68 -7.99
CA THR A 38 22.17 12.00 -7.74
C THR A 38 21.05 13.03 -7.57
N GLU A 39 21.31 14.19 -6.96
CA GLU A 39 20.25 15.18 -6.72
C GLU A 39 19.58 15.65 -8.02
N GLN A 40 20.37 15.88 -9.07
CA GLN A 40 19.86 16.28 -10.38
C GLN A 40 19.04 15.16 -11.03
N GLU A 41 19.58 13.93 -11.05
CA GLU A 41 18.90 12.76 -11.60
C GLU A 41 17.58 12.50 -10.86
N TYR A 42 17.56 12.66 -9.54
CA TYR A 42 16.36 12.54 -8.72
C TYR A 42 15.30 13.56 -9.12
N ALA A 43 15.67 14.83 -9.21
CA ALA A 43 14.74 15.90 -9.56
C ALA A 43 14.10 15.70 -10.94
N GLU A 44 14.92 15.36 -11.94
CA GLU A 44 14.47 15.08 -13.31
C GLU A 44 13.57 13.83 -13.36
N THR A 45 13.98 12.74 -12.70
CA THR A 45 13.23 11.48 -12.67
C THR A 45 11.89 11.65 -11.95
N VAL A 46 11.87 12.34 -10.82
CA VAL A 46 10.62 12.63 -10.08
C VAL A 46 9.68 13.47 -10.94
N ALA A 47 10.18 14.50 -11.63
CA ALA A 47 9.34 15.34 -12.48
C ALA A 47 8.68 14.52 -13.61
N PHE A 48 9.47 13.69 -14.29
CA PHE A 48 9.00 12.80 -15.36
C PHE A 48 7.98 11.76 -14.84
N GLU A 49 8.33 11.02 -13.79
CA GLU A 49 7.48 9.94 -13.28
C GLU A 49 6.18 10.48 -12.67
N LYS A 50 6.22 11.65 -12.00
CA LYS A 50 5.00 12.31 -11.50
C LYS A 50 4.02 12.66 -12.61
N GLN A 51 4.52 13.08 -13.78
CA GLN A 51 3.66 13.40 -14.93
C GLN A 51 2.96 12.16 -15.49
N MET A 52 3.60 10.99 -15.40
CA MET A 52 3.05 9.72 -15.90
C MET A 52 2.23 8.95 -14.87
N THR A 53 2.35 9.28 -13.59
CA THR A 53 1.73 8.54 -12.49
C THR A 53 0.47 9.24 -12.02
N GLU A 54 -0.68 8.66 -12.36
CA GLU A 54 -1.97 9.16 -11.92
C GLU A 54 -2.17 8.97 -10.41
N LYS A 55 -2.75 9.98 -9.76
CA LYS A 55 -3.19 9.91 -8.36
C LYS A 55 -4.54 9.20 -8.32
N LEU A 56 -4.72 8.25 -7.39
CA LEU A 56 -6.04 7.60 -7.25
C LEU A 56 -7.10 8.66 -6.88
N PRO A 57 -8.31 8.55 -7.43
CA PRO A 57 -9.37 9.49 -7.12
C PRO A 57 -9.83 9.37 -5.66
N GLU A 58 -10.21 10.50 -5.08
CA GLU A 58 -10.95 10.55 -3.80
C GLU A 58 -12.43 10.31 -4.11
N HIS A 59 -13.05 9.29 -3.52
CA HIS A 59 -14.43 8.91 -3.82
C HIS A 59 -15.45 9.50 -2.84
N PHE A 60 -15.02 9.95 -1.66
CA PHE A 60 -15.92 10.45 -0.63
C PHE A 60 -15.42 11.74 0.01
N LYS A 61 -16.24 12.80 -0.05
CA LYS A 61 -15.93 14.13 0.51
C LYS A 61 -16.68 14.45 1.80
N GLY A 62 -17.43 13.50 2.33
CA GLY A 62 -18.26 13.69 3.52
C GLY A 62 -17.58 13.28 4.83
N ARG A 63 -18.40 13.18 5.87
CA ARG A 63 -18.03 12.69 7.20
C ARG A 63 -19.07 11.66 7.62
N PHE A 64 -18.61 10.52 8.14
CA PHE A 64 -19.47 9.57 8.84
C PHE A 64 -19.98 10.18 10.15
N SER A 65 -21.26 10.01 10.42
CA SER A 65 -21.89 10.33 11.70
C SER A 65 -22.56 9.08 12.25
N GLU A 66 -22.59 8.89 13.57
CA GLU A 66 -23.30 7.75 14.18
C GLU A 66 -24.81 7.76 13.86
N SER A 67 -25.38 8.94 13.56
CA SER A 67 -26.74 9.06 13.03
C SER A 67 -26.93 8.37 11.68
N ASP A 68 -25.86 8.11 10.92
CA ASP A 68 -25.93 7.36 9.65
C ASP A 68 -26.47 5.95 9.87
N PHE A 69 -26.29 5.34 11.03
CA PHE A 69 -26.92 4.05 11.33
C PHE A 69 -28.45 4.11 11.33
N GLU A 70 -29.04 5.27 11.63
CA GLU A 70 -30.49 5.50 11.56
C GLU A 70 -30.92 6.00 10.18
N THR A 71 -30.19 6.95 9.60
CA THR A 71 -30.58 7.59 8.32
C THR A 71 -30.23 6.74 7.11
N LYS A 72 -29.32 5.76 7.25
CA LYS A 72 -28.88 4.80 6.23
C LYS A 72 -28.92 3.39 6.84
N PRO A 73 -30.11 2.83 7.10
CA PRO A 73 -30.26 1.61 7.90
C PRO A 73 -29.53 0.40 7.31
N TRP A 74 -29.33 0.35 5.98
CA TRP A 74 -28.52 -0.70 5.32
C TRP A 74 -27.10 -0.82 5.89
N MET A 75 -26.57 0.23 6.49
CA MET A 75 -25.25 0.20 7.11
C MET A 75 -25.20 -0.74 8.32
N ARG A 76 -26.34 -0.98 8.99
CA ARG A 76 -26.46 -1.92 10.11
C ARG A 76 -26.46 -3.39 9.70
N ASP A 77 -26.65 -3.68 8.42
CA ASP A 77 -26.59 -5.04 7.90
C ASP A 77 -25.14 -5.53 7.75
N PHE A 78 -24.17 -4.62 7.89
CA PHE A 78 -22.79 -4.98 8.19
C PHE A 78 -22.64 -5.19 9.70
N ARG A 79 -22.13 -6.37 10.09
CA ARG A 79 -21.73 -6.64 11.49
C ARG A 79 -20.71 -5.63 11.94
N TYR A 80 -19.71 -5.31 11.10
CA TYR A 80 -18.68 -4.33 11.41
C TYR A 80 -18.72 -3.10 10.51
N VAL A 81 -18.60 -1.91 11.09
CA VAL A 81 -18.32 -0.67 10.34
C VAL A 81 -17.04 -0.05 10.88
N ILE A 82 -16.05 0.09 10.00
CA ILE A 82 -14.69 0.51 10.30
C ILE A 82 -14.51 1.90 9.72
N VAL A 83 -14.50 2.92 10.56
CA VAL A 83 -14.40 4.32 10.15
C VAL A 83 -12.97 4.80 10.38
N VAL A 84 -12.29 5.13 9.28
CA VAL A 84 -10.90 5.58 9.25
C VAL A 84 -10.87 7.07 8.93
N ASN A 85 -10.39 7.87 9.86
CA ASN A 85 -10.12 9.27 9.61
C ASN A 85 -8.66 9.49 9.22
N LYS A 86 -8.42 9.63 7.91
CA LYS A 86 -7.08 9.85 7.37
C LYS A 86 -6.56 11.27 7.53
N ALA A 87 -7.30 12.21 8.13
CA ALA A 87 -6.82 13.59 8.27
C ALA A 87 -5.40 13.66 8.85
N SER A 88 -4.60 14.63 8.40
CA SER A 88 -3.23 14.84 8.90
C SER A 88 -3.16 15.67 10.18
N ARG A 89 -4.28 16.28 10.58
CA ARG A 89 -4.40 17.16 11.74
C ARG A 89 -5.85 17.21 12.19
N GLY A 90 -6.06 17.53 13.46
CA GLY A 90 -7.38 17.54 14.10
C GLY A 90 -7.42 16.56 15.27
N PRO A 91 -8.40 16.71 16.16
CA PRO A 91 -8.49 15.89 17.39
C PRO A 91 -8.69 14.40 17.07
N THR A 92 -9.40 14.09 15.99
CA THR A 92 -9.68 12.73 15.52
C THR A 92 -8.81 12.34 14.33
N ALA A 93 -7.74 13.07 14.02
CA ALA A 93 -6.84 12.72 12.94
C ALA A 93 -6.12 11.40 13.22
N GLN A 94 -5.92 10.62 12.16
CA GLN A 94 -5.22 9.34 12.19
C GLN A 94 -5.80 8.40 13.26
N THR A 95 -7.13 8.32 13.28
CA THR A 95 -7.85 7.37 14.13
C THR A 95 -8.70 6.42 13.32
N MET A 96 -8.95 5.26 13.90
CA MET A 96 -9.90 4.28 13.40
C MET A 96 -10.88 3.95 14.52
N LYS A 97 -12.17 4.04 14.19
CA LYS A 97 -13.26 3.55 15.02
C LYS A 97 -13.84 2.28 14.42
N VAL A 98 -14.13 1.29 15.25
CA VAL A 98 -14.79 0.05 14.84
C VAL A 98 -16.11 -0.05 15.59
N TYR A 99 -17.18 -0.18 14.84
CA TYR A 99 -18.53 -0.40 15.36
C TYR A 99 -18.92 -1.85 15.10
N GLU A 100 -19.51 -2.52 16.08
CA GLU A 100 -20.16 -3.84 15.94
C GLU A 100 -21.67 -3.66 16.14
N TYR A 101 -22.47 -4.00 15.13
CA TYR A 101 -23.92 -3.77 15.11
C TYR A 101 -24.32 -2.33 15.47
N GLY A 102 -23.53 -1.35 15.03
CA GLY A 102 -23.75 0.08 15.28
C GLY A 102 -23.23 0.59 16.63
N TYR A 103 -22.71 -0.29 17.50
CA TYR A 103 -22.11 0.10 18.78
C TYR A 103 -20.60 0.23 18.66
N LEU A 104 -20.03 1.34 19.14
CA LEU A 104 -18.58 1.54 19.15
C LEU A 104 -17.92 0.50 20.07
N ILE A 105 -17.06 -0.35 19.52
CA ILE A 105 -16.31 -1.36 20.28
C ILE A 105 -14.81 -1.05 20.37
N HIS A 106 -14.30 -0.16 19.51
CA HIS A 106 -12.87 0.16 19.45
C HIS A 106 -12.62 1.56 18.87
N ASP A 107 -11.68 2.30 19.44
CA ASP A 107 -11.19 3.60 18.96
C ASP A 107 -9.67 3.66 19.21
N THR A 108 -8.88 3.78 18.14
CA THR A 108 -7.42 3.70 18.23
C THR A 108 -6.71 4.61 17.24
N LYS A 109 -5.42 4.85 17.50
CA LYS A 109 -4.51 5.50 16.56
C LYS A 109 -4.10 4.53 15.45
N ILE A 110 -3.98 5.08 14.25
CA ILE A 110 -3.55 4.35 13.04
C ILE A 110 -2.52 5.19 12.28
N SER A 111 -1.93 4.61 11.24
CA SER A 111 -1.13 5.37 10.27
C SER A 111 -1.59 5.09 8.85
N THR A 112 -2.10 6.12 8.18
CA THR A 112 -2.52 6.06 6.77
C THR A 112 -1.39 6.52 5.84
N GLY A 113 -1.67 6.53 4.54
CA GLY A 113 -0.75 6.97 3.51
C GLY A 113 -0.17 8.36 3.75
N ARG A 114 1.11 8.54 3.42
CA ARG A 114 1.83 9.83 3.44
C ARG A 114 1.23 10.89 2.52
N GLU A 115 0.37 10.50 1.58
CA GLU A 115 -0.20 11.36 0.54
C GLU A 115 0.86 12.02 -0.35
N GLY A 116 2.02 11.36 -0.45
CA GLY A 116 3.19 11.82 -1.19
C GLY A 116 3.46 10.96 -2.43
N PHE A 117 4.39 11.41 -3.26
CA PHE A 117 4.86 10.64 -4.40
C PHE A 117 6.02 9.74 -3.98
N GLU A 118 5.88 8.43 -4.19
CA GLU A 118 6.90 7.43 -3.95
C GLU A 118 7.59 7.11 -5.27
N LEU A 119 8.83 7.53 -5.43
CA LEU A 119 9.61 7.24 -6.62
C LEU A 119 10.03 5.76 -6.62
N ARG A 120 9.95 5.11 -7.79
CA ARG A 120 10.48 3.75 -7.94
C ARG A 120 11.96 3.63 -7.58
N ARG A 121 12.34 2.43 -7.17
CA ARG A 121 13.75 2.03 -7.08
C ARG A 121 14.45 2.19 -8.42
N LYS A 122 15.69 2.67 -8.38
CA LYS A 122 16.54 2.88 -9.57
C LYS A 122 16.75 1.60 -10.37
N ASN A 123 17.01 0.49 -9.69
CA ASN A 123 17.25 -0.83 -10.29
C ASN A 123 16.55 -1.95 -9.51
N LYS A 124 16.35 -3.12 -10.15
CA LYS A 124 15.66 -4.28 -9.52
C LYS A 124 16.35 -4.83 -8.27
N VAL A 125 17.67 -4.69 -8.18
CA VAL A 125 18.47 -5.14 -7.03
C VAL A 125 18.36 -4.21 -5.83
N CYS A 126 17.86 -2.99 -6.04
CA CYS A 126 17.72 -2.00 -4.98
C CYS A 126 16.49 -2.30 -4.12
N THR A 127 16.62 -2.07 -2.81
CA THR A 127 15.57 -2.24 -1.81
C THR A 127 15.21 -0.89 -1.17
N GLY A 128 14.14 -0.84 -0.38
CA GLY A 128 13.72 0.38 0.33
C GLY A 128 12.96 1.40 -0.52
N ALA A 129 12.71 1.10 -1.79
CA ALA A 129 11.85 1.88 -2.68
C ALA A 129 11.00 0.92 -3.53
N PRO A 130 9.80 1.34 -3.96
CA PRO A 130 8.87 0.47 -4.65
C PRO A 130 9.36 0.11 -6.06
N PRO A 131 8.93 -1.02 -6.66
CA PRO A 131 9.29 -1.39 -8.02
C PRO A 131 8.71 -0.44 -9.08
N LYS A 132 7.66 0.31 -8.75
CA LYS A 132 6.98 1.27 -9.62
C LYS A 132 6.68 2.54 -8.83
N SER A 133 6.70 3.68 -9.51
CA SER A 133 6.35 4.95 -8.90
C SER A 133 4.85 5.01 -8.68
N TYR A 134 4.42 5.57 -7.55
CA TYR A 134 3.01 5.68 -7.21
C TYR A 134 2.78 6.76 -6.15
N TRP A 135 1.52 7.12 -5.89
CA TRP A 135 1.16 8.02 -4.80
C TRP A 135 0.80 7.20 -3.55
N SER A 136 1.48 7.44 -2.42
CA SER A 136 1.24 6.78 -1.13
C SER A 136 -0.01 7.31 -0.44
N GLN A 137 -1.14 7.29 -1.14
CA GLN A 137 -2.42 7.76 -0.66
C GLN A 137 -3.27 6.63 -0.08
N THR A 138 -4.14 6.98 0.85
CA THR A 138 -5.26 6.13 1.26
C THR A 138 -6.51 6.84 0.76
N PRO A 139 -7.08 6.47 -0.40
CA PRO A 139 -8.20 7.21 -0.95
C PRO A 139 -9.42 7.13 -0.03
N THR A 140 -10.13 8.25 0.10
CA THR A 140 -11.45 8.32 0.73
C THR A 140 -12.45 7.54 -0.08
N GLY A 141 -13.38 6.91 0.61
CA GLY A 141 -14.40 6.09 -0.03
C GLY A 141 -15.01 5.08 0.92
N TYR A 142 -15.96 4.32 0.39
CA TYR A 142 -16.59 3.19 1.04
C TYR A 142 -16.09 1.91 0.39
N TYR A 143 -15.55 1.01 1.18
CA TYR A 143 -14.92 -0.21 0.72
C TYR A 143 -15.44 -1.42 1.49
N THR A 144 -15.34 -2.59 0.88
CA THR A 144 -15.57 -3.87 1.54
C THR A 144 -14.30 -4.72 1.43
N PRO A 145 -13.93 -5.49 2.47
CA PRO A 145 -12.81 -6.41 2.38
C PRO A 145 -12.97 -7.38 1.21
N LYS A 146 -11.90 -7.61 0.45
CA LYS A 146 -11.84 -8.53 -0.70
C LYS A 146 -11.04 -9.78 -0.38
N TYR A 147 -9.94 -9.64 0.35
CA TYR A 147 -9.03 -10.73 0.66
C TYR A 147 -8.36 -10.53 2.02
N LEU A 148 -8.22 -11.61 2.77
CA LEU A 148 -7.55 -11.63 4.06
C LEU A 148 -6.32 -12.53 3.99
N SER A 149 -5.20 -12.06 4.54
CA SER A 149 -3.95 -12.84 4.64
C SER A 149 -3.28 -12.56 5.98
N GLU A 150 -3.10 -13.62 6.77
CA GLU A 150 -2.57 -13.53 8.14
C GLU A 150 -1.08 -13.18 8.18
N ASP A 151 -0.31 -13.68 7.22
CA ASP A 151 1.15 -13.58 7.10
C ASP A 151 1.59 -12.92 5.78
N HIS A 152 0.84 -11.89 5.33
CA HIS A 152 1.11 -11.25 4.05
C HIS A 152 2.50 -10.62 4.00
N LYS A 153 3.19 -10.80 2.87
CA LYS A 153 4.44 -10.10 2.56
C LYS A 153 4.28 -9.21 1.33
N SER A 154 4.49 -7.91 1.51
CA SER A 154 4.38 -6.92 0.43
C SER A 154 5.46 -7.14 -0.62
N SER A 155 5.05 -7.38 -1.87
CA SER A 155 5.99 -7.42 -3.01
C SER A 155 6.53 -6.03 -3.39
N SER A 156 5.78 -4.96 -3.10
CA SER A 156 6.17 -3.59 -3.41
C SER A 156 7.24 -3.06 -2.46
N TRP A 157 7.19 -3.44 -1.19
CA TRP A 157 8.08 -2.91 -0.15
C TRP A 157 8.98 -3.96 0.50
N ASP A 158 8.87 -5.23 0.10
CA ASP A 158 9.55 -6.38 0.73
C ASP A 158 9.40 -6.36 2.26
N SER A 159 8.19 -6.05 2.72
CA SER A 159 7.86 -5.82 4.13
C SER A 159 6.72 -6.72 4.55
N ASP A 160 6.81 -7.21 5.79
CA ASP A 160 5.73 -7.97 6.41
C ASP A 160 4.52 -7.06 6.66
N MET A 161 3.34 -7.60 6.39
CA MET A 161 2.02 -7.00 6.65
C MET A 161 1.15 -8.03 7.38
N PRO A 162 1.43 -8.36 8.64
CA PRO A 162 0.63 -9.34 9.38
C PRO A 162 -0.82 -8.89 9.51
N TYR A 163 -1.74 -9.86 9.53
CA TYR A 163 -3.19 -9.66 9.68
C TYR A 163 -3.77 -8.68 8.64
N ALA A 164 -3.37 -8.85 7.37
CA ALA A 164 -3.78 -7.98 6.28
C ALA A 164 -5.23 -8.22 5.86
N ILE A 165 -6.02 -7.15 5.81
CA ILE A 165 -7.39 -7.07 5.30
C ILE A 165 -7.36 -6.16 4.07
N PHE A 166 -7.27 -6.74 2.89
CA PHE A 166 -7.25 -5.99 1.63
C PHE A 166 -8.64 -5.50 1.28
N PHE A 167 -8.75 -4.20 0.99
CA PHE A 167 -9.99 -3.55 0.56
C PHE A 167 -9.88 -2.96 -0.85
N ASP A 168 -8.65 -2.79 -1.35
CA ASP A 168 -8.36 -2.45 -2.73
C ASP A 168 -7.22 -3.35 -3.24
N ILE A 169 -7.58 -4.36 -4.03
CA ILE A 169 -6.65 -5.38 -4.52
C ILE A 169 -5.78 -4.82 -5.65
N GLU A 170 -6.31 -3.96 -6.50
CA GLU A 170 -5.57 -3.44 -7.65
C GLU A 170 -4.42 -2.52 -7.21
N ASN A 171 -4.67 -1.74 -6.15
CA ASN A 171 -3.71 -0.82 -5.59
C ASN A 171 -2.96 -1.38 -4.38
N GLY A 172 -3.29 -2.61 -3.95
CA GLY A 172 -2.65 -3.29 -2.83
C GLY A 172 -2.86 -2.58 -1.49
N LEU A 173 -4.01 -1.94 -1.29
CA LEU A 173 -4.33 -1.24 -0.04
C LEU A 173 -5.03 -2.20 0.93
N ALA A 174 -4.51 -2.23 2.15
CA ALA A 174 -5.01 -3.07 3.22
C ALA A 174 -4.97 -2.35 4.56
N LEU A 175 -5.82 -2.79 5.49
CA LEU A 175 -5.55 -2.64 6.92
C LEU A 175 -4.58 -3.75 7.35
N HIS A 176 -3.56 -3.46 8.14
CA HIS A 176 -2.63 -4.48 8.63
C HIS A 176 -1.87 -4.02 9.88
N GLN A 177 -1.17 -4.95 10.54
CA GLN A 177 -0.28 -4.64 11.65
C GLN A 177 0.92 -3.79 11.21
N VAL A 178 1.22 -2.75 11.97
CA VAL A 178 2.44 -1.94 11.81
C VAL A 178 3.69 -2.76 12.13
N HIS A 179 4.73 -2.61 11.32
CA HIS A 179 6.02 -3.19 11.65
C HIS A 179 6.57 -2.57 12.95
N ARG A 180 7.19 -3.37 13.81
CA ARG A 180 7.63 -2.99 15.17
C ARG A 180 8.45 -1.68 15.24
N ASN A 181 9.24 -1.39 14.21
CA ASN A 181 10.08 -0.19 14.14
C ASN A 181 9.32 1.10 13.78
N TYR A 182 8.03 1.01 13.44
CA TYR A 182 7.21 2.14 13.02
C TYR A 182 5.97 2.34 13.91
N VAL A 183 5.93 1.71 15.08
CA VAL A 183 4.82 1.84 16.05
C VAL A 183 4.64 3.31 16.46
N ASP A 184 5.74 4.02 16.67
CA ASP A 184 5.72 5.45 17.05
C ASP A 184 5.18 6.37 15.94
N MET A 185 4.92 5.85 14.74
CA MET A 185 4.30 6.59 13.64
C MET A 185 2.78 6.43 13.60
N LEU A 186 2.18 5.62 14.48
CA LEU A 186 0.73 5.60 14.65
C LEU A 186 0.27 6.96 15.19
N GLY A 187 -0.73 7.56 14.54
CA GLY A 187 -1.13 8.94 14.76
C GLY A 187 -0.67 9.90 13.65
N ASP A 188 0.14 9.43 12.70
CA ASP A 188 0.64 10.21 11.56
C ASP A 188 0.38 9.54 10.20
N ARG A 189 0.28 10.36 9.15
CA ARG A 189 0.30 9.92 7.75
C ARG A 189 1.71 9.44 7.37
N ALA A 190 2.04 8.19 7.69
CA ALA A 190 3.41 7.68 7.57
C ALA A 190 3.53 6.36 6.80
N SER A 191 2.43 5.83 6.27
CA SER A 191 2.43 4.59 5.49
C SER A 191 2.66 4.83 3.99
N GLY A 192 2.94 3.75 3.26
CA GLY A 192 2.98 3.75 1.80
C GLY A 192 1.58 3.75 1.15
N GLY A 193 0.48 3.92 1.88
CA GLY A 193 -0.90 3.92 1.38
C GLY A 193 -1.84 3.02 2.18
N CYS A 194 -1.32 1.95 2.80
CA CYS A 194 -2.08 1.07 3.68
C CYS A 194 -2.50 1.76 5.00
N ILE A 195 -3.37 1.11 5.75
CA ILE A 195 -3.85 1.56 7.06
C ILE A 195 -3.17 0.68 8.12
N ARG A 196 -2.15 1.22 8.76
CA ARG A 196 -1.38 0.50 9.78
C ARG A 196 -2.04 0.64 11.14
N GLN A 197 -2.12 -0.48 11.85
CA GLN A 197 -2.70 -0.59 13.19
C GLN A 197 -1.64 -1.13 14.14
N ASP A 198 -1.81 -0.94 15.46
CA ASP A 198 -1.03 -1.70 16.43
C ASP A 198 -1.33 -3.20 16.34
N LYS A 199 -0.51 -4.02 17.01
CA LYS A 199 -0.59 -5.49 16.92
C LYS A 199 -1.94 -6.02 17.39
N GLU A 200 -2.37 -5.63 18.58
CA GLU A 200 -3.57 -6.17 19.21
C GLU A 200 -4.81 -5.82 18.39
N THR A 201 -4.90 -4.57 17.94
CA THR A 201 -5.98 -4.13 17.06
C THR A 201 -6.01 -4.91 15.75
N ALA A 202 -4.87 -5.04 15.06
CA ALA A 202 -4.80 -5.70 13.77
C ALA A 202 -5.23 -7.17 13.85
N GLU A 203 -4.72 -7.90 14.85
CA GLU A 203 -5.03 -9.31 15.10
C GLU A 203 -6.53 -9.50 15.41
N ASN A 204 -7.05 -8.74 16.38
CA ASN A 204 -8.45 -8.82 16.78
C ASN A 204 -9.40 -8.48 15.63
N LEU A 205 -9.14 -7.39 14.90
CA LEU A 205 -9.98 -6.98 13.78
C LEU A 205 -9.95 -8.02 12.66
N PHE A 206 -8.77 -8.59 12.35
CA PHE A 206 -8.64 -9.61 11.33
C PHE A 206 -9.49 -10.84 11.61
N PHE A 207 -9.39 -11.42 12.82
CA PHE A 207 -10.19 -12.59 13.16
C PHE A 207 -11.68 -12.29 13.21
N ARG A 208 -12.07 -11.12 13.74
CA ARG A 208 -13.46 -10.64 13.73
C ARG A 208 -14.03 -10.53 12.30
N VAL A 209 -13.29 -9.94 11.37
CA VAL A 209 -13.72 -9.84 9.97
C VAL A 209 -13.76 -11.22 9.32
N LYS A 210 -12.74 -12.07 9.55
CA LYS A 210 -12.64 -13.44 9.03
C LYS A 210 -13.83 -14.32 9.45
N GLU A 211 -14.32 -14.18 10.67
CA GLU A 211 -15.53 -14.89 11.14
C GLU A 211 -16.78 -14.60 10.30
N THR A 212 -16.81 -13.47 9.59
CA THR A 212 -17.96 -13.05 8.77
C THR A 212 -17.81 -13.42 7.30
N GLU A 213 -16.80 -14.23 6.94
CA GLU A 213 -16.58 -14.66 5.56
C GLU A 213 -17.85 -15.33 4.97
N ARG A 214 -18.16 -15.03 3.71
CA ARG A 214 -19.35 -15.48 2.95
C ARG A 214 -20.70 -14.98 3.50
N SER A 215 -20.71 -13.92 4.34
CA SER A 215 -21.95 -13.27 4.76
C SER A 215 -22.67 -12.61 3.58
N VAL A 216 -23.99 -12.59 3.58
CA VAL A 216 -24.77 -11.75 2.67
C VAL A 216 -24.69 -10.31 3.16
N VAL A 217 -24.26 -9.39 2.31
CA VAL A 217 -24.02 -7.97 2.69
C VAL A 217 -24.58 -7.02 1.63
N PRO A 218 -24.93 -5.78 2.00
CA PRO A 218 -25.23 -4.74 1.02
C PRO A 218 -24.08 -4.52 0.04
N ALA A 219 -24.39 -4.35 -1.24
CA ALA A 219 -23.44 -3.85 -2.22
C ALA A 219 -23.38 -2.31 -2.12
N VAL A 220 -22.17 -1.75 -2.11
CA VAL A 220 -21.92 -0.32 -1.85
C VAL A 220 -20.98 0.24 -2.90
N ASN A 221 -21.32 1.40 -3.45
CA ASN A 221 -20.44 2.15 -4.35
C ASN A 221 -19.35 2.89 -3.56
N LEU A 222 -18.23 3.21 -4.20
CA LEU A 222 -17.11 3.89 -3.54
C LEU A 222 -17.48 5.27 -2.98
N ASP A 223 -18.55 5.90 -3.48
CA ASP A 223 -19.07 7.19 -3.01
C ASP A 223 -19.95 7.10 -1.74
N GLY A 224 -20.25 5.88 -1.29
CA GLY A 224 -21.07 5.61 -0.10
C GLY A 224 -22.57 5.45 -0.36
N THR A 225 -23.00 5.42 -1.62
CA THR A 225 -24.37 5.06 -1.99
C THR A 225 -24.53 3.54 -2.04
N PRO A 226 -25.66 2.97 -1.58
CA PRO A 226 -25.95 1.56 -1.80
C PRO A 226 -26.19 1.31 -3.30
N VAL A 227 -25.75 0.16 -3.79
CA VAL A 227 -26.15 -0.33 -5.10
C VAL A 227 -27.59 -0.80 -5.01
N LEU A 228 -28.43 -0.37 -5.95
CA LEU A 228 -29.84 -0.76 -6.00
C LEU A 228 -30.04 -1.89 -7.01
N ASP A 229 -31.04 -2.73 -6.76
CA ASP A 229 -31.52 -3.74 -7.71
C ASP A 229 -32.53 -3.15 -8.71
N GLU A 230 -33.12 -4.01 -9.54
CA GLU A 230 -34.10 -3.63 -10.56
C GLU A 230 -35.41 -3.03 -10.00
N ASN A 231 -35.71 -3.29 -8.73
CA ASN A 231 -36.89 -2.75 -8.03
C ASN A 231 -36.59 -1.45 -7.29
N GLY A 232 -35.32 -1.03 -7.24
CA GLY A 232 -34.86 0.13 -6.48
C GLY A 232 -34.55 -0.19 -5.01
N ASP A 233 -34.55 -1.47 -4.63
CA ASP A 233 -34.19 -1.91 -3.28
C ASP A 233 -32.67 -2.07 -3.16
N VAL A 234 -32.14 -2.05 -1.93
CA VAL A 234 -30.70 -2.28 -1.70
C VAL A 234 -30.33 -3.68 -2.18
N LYS A 235 -29.35 -3.75 -3.08
CA LYS A 235 -28.83 -5.01 -3.59
C LYS A 235 -27.94 -5.66 -2.55
N TYR A 236 -28.21 -6.94 -2.25
CA TYR A 236 -27.37 -7.76 -1.40
C TYR A 236 -26.55 -8.76 -2.22
N ILE A 237 -25.33 -9.03 -1.77
CA ILE A 237 -24.37 -9.92 -2.42
C ILE A 237 -23.77 -10.90 -1.42
N SER A 238 -23.48 -12.12 -1.87
CA SER A 238 -22.70 -13.15 -1.15
C SER A 238 -21.35 -13.46 -1.83
N GLN A 239 -21.09 -12.81 -2.95
CA GLN A 239 -19.86 -12.90 -3.73
C GLN A 239 -19.56 -11.53 -4.32
N GLN A 240 -18.27 -11.17 -4.33
CA GLN A 240 -17.81 -9.92 -4.93
C GLN A 240 -17.07 -10.25 -6.23
N GLU A 241 -17.27 -9.44 -7.24
CA GLU A 241 -16.63 -9.58 -8.54
C GLU A 241 -15.86 -8.29 -8.88
N MET A 242 -14.69 -8.46 -9.48
CA MET A 242 -13.86 -7.35 -9.95
C MET A 242 -13.19 -7.76 -11.26
N ILE A 243 -13.22 -6.89 -12.26
CA ILE A 243 -12.46 -7.08 -13.48
C ILE A 243 -11.12 -6.39 -13.29
N HIS A 244 -10.03 -7.16 -13.34
CA HIS A 244 -8.69 -6.63 -13.19
C HIS A 244 -8.37 -5.66 -14.34
N SER A 245 -8.14 -4.39 -14.02
CA SER A 245 -8.05 -3.28 -14.96
C SER A 245 -7.01 -3.46 -16.07
N LYS A 246 -5.93 -4.20 -15.80
CA LYS A 246 -4.85 -4.42 -16.78
C LYS A 246 -4.99 -5.69 -17.62
N THR A 247 -5.61 -6.73 -17.07
CA THR A 247 -5.67 -8.05 -17.73
C THR A 247 -7.06 -8.37 -18.26
N GLY A 248 -8.08 -7.62 -17.86
CA GLY A 248 -9.48 -7.92 -18.16
C GLY A 248 -10.00 -9.18 -17.46
N GLN A 249 -9.22 -9.78 -16.57
CA GLN A 249 -9.59 -11.02 -15.90
C GLN A 249 -10.66 -10.75 -14.85
N LEU A 250 -11.76 -11.52 -14.91
CA LEU A 250 -12.75 -11.55 -13.83
C LEU A 250 -12.16 -12.28 -12.62
N MET A 251 -12.12 -11.58 -11.49
CA MET A 251 -11.75 -12.11 -10.19
C MET A 251 -12.99 -12.19 -9.30
N LYS A 252 -13.08 -13.26 -8.52
CA LYS A 252 -14.17 -13.52 -7.59
C LYS A 252 -13.63 -13.59 -6.18
N PHE A 253 -14.32 -12.95 -5.24
CA PHE A 253 -13.93 -12.89 -3.84
C PHE A 253 -15.12 -13.23 -2.95
N ASN A 254 -14.82 -13.80 -1.78
CA ASN A 254 -15.82 -13.95 -0.72
C ASN A 254 -16.23 -12.55 -0.22
N THR A 255 -17.45 -12.44 0.29
CA THR A 255 -17.90 -11.28 1.07
C THR A 255 -17.48 -11.42 2.52
N PHE A 256 -17.37 -10.29 3.21
CA PHE A 256 -17.18 -10.21 4.65
C PHE A 256 -18.17 -9.16 5.16
N SER A 257 -18.79 -9.40 6.32
CA SER A 257 -19.73 -8.45 6.94
C SER A 257 -18.98 -7.31 7.63
N ALA A 258 -18.23 -6.55 6.82
CA ALA A 258 -17.50 -5.37 7.23
C ALA A 258 -17.54 -4.28 6.14
N LEU A 259 -17.88 -3.06 6.54
CA LEU A 259 -17.80 -1.85 5.71
C LEU A 259 -16.65 -0.98 6.21
N ILE A 260 -15.75 -0.57 5.33
CA ILE A 260 -14.63 0.33 5.63
C ILE A 260 -14.94 1.69 5.02
N ILE A 261 -14.98 2.72 5.86
CA ILE A 261 -15.26 4.10 5.45
C ILE A 261 -13.98 4.91 5.68
N VAL A 262 -13.35 5.39 4.62
CA VAL A 262 -12.19 6.28 4.71
C VAL A 262 -12.65 7.72 4.46
N GLN A 263 -12.37 8.60 5.41
CA GLN A 263 -12.72 10.02 5.36
C GLN A 263 -11.50 10.91 5.64
N ASP A 264 -11.49 12.15 5.13
CA ASP A 264 -10.44 13.14 5.38
C ASP A 264 -11.01 14.35 6.12
N VAL A 265 -11.14 14.21 7.44
CA VAL A 265 -11.95 15.10 8.27
C VAL A 265 -11.10 15.72 9.38
N LYS A 266 -10.91 17.04 9.30
CA LYS A 266 -10.13 17.84 10.27
C LYS A 266 -10.91 18.15 11.55
#